data_AF-A0A818VY97-F1
#
_entry.id   AF-A0A818VY97-F1
#
_cell.length_a   1.000
_cell.length_b   1.000
_cell.length_c   1.000
_cell.angle_alpha   90.00
_cell.angle_beta   90.00
_cell.angle_gamma   90.00
#
_symmetry.space_group_name_H-M   'P 1'
#
loop_
_entity.id
_entity.type
_entity.pdbx_description
1 polymer ?
#
loop_
_entity_poly.entity_id
_entity_poly.type
_entity_poly.pdbx_seq_one_letter_code
_entity_poly.pdbx_strand_id
1 'polypeptide(L)'
;MMPAKNWLNDPNGPVYFNGYYHMFFQYNPNAAVWGDMHWGHCYSKDMVHWIHLPVALAPDQPYDINGIFSGSTTIVNGTPTIIYTGITNTNQQVQCQARPANISDPTLTNWTKSPLNPLITDPNGRDPSTAFRDNENNYYLIYGYGTKDLGGQAVLFTSKDFLDWKYLHPIHSNQYDTFWECPDIFKVENRIVLKASLLGRDFWAVGDVDPDKLIFTPQNHDLGEYIQLIDHGRFYASKTFYDPINDQQVIMGWTSEEDNLGPQRGWQGCHTLPRTIFLSDDGYELRSRPIEALKTLRNETSHRHFTDVILDTKIPFEPVPDVKGNQVEIVINWQFPMYQNLDFGLIVLSTPDGQQRTSISITSRNNTSVMMNSDLPGWDYLSVPQITQWSDCQIACNKDNKCQAWTYVQDREINNNCFLKSGVPLLTSNSVCTSGVKQREAGEQIVWVYMDRSLSQRNPDAAHEPIHAPIWLQPSTINTQWILELDIFIDHSVIEIFEPYGGRLALTGHVYPEEENANTFGVYVNEPSTAQGHIIINTLDIWNLNTIWTEGHKFF
;
A
#
# COMPACT_ATOMS: atom_id res chain seq x y z
N MET A 1 -1.96 12.03 5.79
CA MET A 1 -2.61 13.33 5.46
C MET A 1 -4.12 13.13 5.39
N MET A 2 -4.93 14.04 5.97
CA MET A 2 -6.39 13.91 6.04
C MET A 2 -7.08 15.20 5.56
N PRO A 3 -8.37 15.19 5.19
CA PRO A 3 -9.07 16.43 4.89
C PRO A 3 -9.35 17.21 6.18
N ALA A 4 -9.50 18.53 6.06
CA ALA A 4 -9.90 19.38 7.17
C ALA A 4 -11.27 19.00 7.78
N LYS A 5 -12.17 18.57 6.89
CA LYS A 5 -13.55 18.13 7.10
C LYS A 5 -14.00 17.41 5.83
N ASN A 6 -15.05 16.62 5.93
CA ASN A 6 -15.70 15.89 4.83
C ASN A 6 -14.87 14.73 4.26
N TRP A 7 -15.15 14.34 3.02
CA TRP A 7 -14.61 13.14 2.39
C TRP A 7 -13.35 13.42 1.58
N LEU A 8 -12.33 12.57 1.73
CA LEU A 8 -11.15 12.48 0.88
C LEU A 8 -10.92 11.04 0.44
N ASN A 9 -10.57 10.85 -0.83
CA ASN A 9 -10.10 9.58 -1.35
C ASN A 9 -8.81 9.74 -2.17
N ASP A 10 -8.80 9.33 -3.43
CA ASP A 10 -7.62 9.13 -4.26
C ASP A 10 -6.61 10.30 -4.19
N PRO A 11 -5.31 10.04 -3.93
CA PRO A 11 -4.27 11.02 -4.20
C PRO A 11 -4.22 11.35 -5.69
N ASN A 12 -4.16 12.64 -6.02
CA ASN A 12 -4.23 13.12 -7.39
C ASN A 12 -3.06 14.07 -7.70
N GLY A 13 -2.53 13.93 -8.91
CA GLY A 13 -1.51 14.82 -9.46
C GLY A 13 -0.34 15.25 -8.57
N PRO A 14 0.27 14.38 -7.73
CA PRO A 14 1.42 14.77 -6.94
C PRO A 14 2.56 15.25 -7.84
N VAL A 15 3.19 16.36 -7.49
CA VAL A 15 4.25 16.97 -8.30
C VAL A 15 5.17 17.85 -7.45
N TYR A 16 6.46 17.84 -7.76
CA TYR A 16 7.39 18.87 -7.29
C TYR A 16 7.53 19.97 -8.34
N PHE A 17 7.26 21.21 -7.96
CA PHE A 17 7.35 22.37 -8.84
C PHE A 17 7.85 23.61 -8.10
N ASN A 18 8.84 24.30 -8.68
CA ASN A 18 9.35 25.60 -8.19
C ASN A 18 9.64 25.68 -6.67
N GLY A 19 10.17 24.60 -6.07
CA GLY A 19 10.53 24.59 -4.64
C GLY A 19 9.49 23.96 -3.71
N TYR A 20 8.37 23.48 -4.25
CA TYR A 20 7.24 22.99 -3.47
C TYR A 20 6.74 21.65 -4.00
N TYR A 21 6.39 20.76 -3.07
CA TYR A 21 5.59 19.57 -3.33
C TYR A 21 4.11 19.97 -3.30
N HIS A 22 3.36 19.59 -4.33
CA HIS A 22 1.92 19.73 -4.36
C HIS A 22 1.27 18.35 -4.34
N MET A 23 0.21 18.21 -3.55
CA MET A 23 -0.67 17.05 -3.56
C MET A 23 -2.10 17.51 -3.79
N PHE A 24 -2.78 16.91 -4.74
CA PHE A 24 -4.22 17.05 -4.91
C PHE A 24 -4.91 15.77 -4.46
N PHE A 25 -6.23 15.81 -4.32
CA PHE A 25 -7.01 14.63 -3.96
C PHE A 25 -8.46 14.81 -4.32
N GLN A 26 -9.14 13.70 -4.62
CA GLN A 26 -10.59 13.72 -4.70
C GLN A 26 -11.18 14.13 -3.35
N TYR A 27 -12.09 15.10 -3.39
CA TYR A 27 -12.62 15.77 -2.21
C TYR A 27 -14.11 16.08 -2.39
N ASN A 28 -14.93 15.78 -1.39
CA ASN A 28 -16.30 16.32 -1.30
C ASN A 28 -16.28 17.54 -0.37
N PRO A 29 -16.48 18.77 -0.86
CA PRO A 29 -16.49 19.97 -0.02
C PRO A 29 -17.74 20.11 0.85
N ASN A 30 -18.75 19.27 0.64
CA ASN A 30 -20.09 19.45 1.21
C ASN A 30 -20.51 18.34 2.19
N ALA A 31 -19.89 17.16 2.16
CA ALA A 31 -20.25 16.06 3.06
C ALA A 31 -19.13 15.03 3.28
N ALA A 32 -19.14 14.37 4.42
CA ALA A 32 -18.27 13.24 4.74
C ALA A 32 -18.75 11.91 4.10
N VAL A 33 -19.18 11.96 2.85
CA VAL A 33 -19.57 10.79 2.03
C VAL A 33 -19.11 11.01 0.60
N TRP A 34 -18.94 9.93 -0.15
CA TRP A 34 -18.62 10.00 -1.57
C TRP A 34 -19.75 10.70 -2.36
N GLY A 35 -19.39 11.65 -3.22
CA GLY A 35 -20.28 12.44 -4.07
C GLY A 35 -19.76 13.87 -4.27
N ASP A 36 -20.20 14.54 -5.34
CA ASP A 36 -19.81 15.94 -5.63
C ASP A 36 -18.28 16.15 -5.65
N MET A 37 -17.57 15.31 -6.41
CA MET A 37 -16.11 15.25 -6.40
C MET A 37 -15.46 16.50 -7.00
N HIS A 38 -14.59 17.11 -6.20
CA HIS A 38 -13.68 18.19 -6.52
C HIS A 38 -12.23 17.70 -6.35
N TRP A 39 -11.25 18.51 -6.75
CA TRP A 39 -9.86 18.32 -6.32
C TRP A 39 -9.50 19.27 -5.20
N GLY A 40 -9.35 18.73 -3.98
CA GLY A 40 -8.69 19.41 -2.88
C GLY A 40 -7.19 19.59 -3.15
N HIS A 41 -6.54 20.48 -2.41
CA HIS A 41 -5.14 20.83 -2.67
C HIS A 41 -4.38 21.10 -1.37
N CYS A 42 -3.20 20.51 -1.26
CA CYS A 42 -2.20 20.82 -0.26
C CYS A 42 -0.86 21.09 -0.94
N TYR A 43 -0.01 21.86 -0.28
CA TYR A 43 1.39 21.99 -0.66
C TYR A 43 2.31 21.89 0.56
N SER A 44 3.56 21.53 0.31
CA SER A 44 4.59 21.31 1.31
C SER A 44 5.97 21.68 0.77
N LYS A 45 6.92 21.97 1.66
CA LYS A 45 8.33 22.14 1.31
C LYS A 45 9.17 20.89 1.53
N ASP A 46 8.68 19.95 2.33
CA ASP A 46 9.45 18.82 2.85
C ASP A 46 8.70 17.47 2.75
N MET A 47 7.49 17.46 2.15
CA MET A 47 6.54 16.34 2.09
C MET A 47 5.99 15.90 3.46
N VAL A 48 6.37 16.58 4.54
CA VAL A 48 5.99 16.23 5.91
C VAL A 48 4.99 17.24 6.43
N HIS A 49 5.34 18.52 6.41
CA HIS A 49 4.47 19.58 6.88
C HIS A 49 3.63 20.13 5.74
N TRP A 50 2.32 20.00 5.86
CA TRP A 50 1.38 20.36 4.81
C TRP A 50 0.58 21.59 5.19
N ILE A 51 0.31 22.42 4.19
CA ILE A 51 -0.65 23.51 4.28
C ILE A 51 -1.74 23.24 3.26
N HIS A 52 -2.97 23.23 3.73
CA HIS A 52 -4.11 23.14 2.86
C HIS A 52 -4.37 24.45 2.12
N LEU A 53 -4.78 24.29 0.87
CA LEU A 53 -5.12 25.37 -0.04
C LEU A 53 -6.61 25.26 -0.42
N PRO A 54 -7.19 26.32 -1.01
CA PRO A 54 -8.51 26.22 -1.63
C PRO A 54 -8.61 25.08 -2.64
N VAL A 55 -9.83 24.65 -2.91
CA VAL A 55 -10.13 23.67 -3.96
C VAL A 55 -9.52 24.12 -5.29
N ALA A 56 -8.73 23.24 -5.92
CA ALA A 56 -8.02 23.54 -7.15
C ALA A 56 -8.90 23.38 -8.40
N LEU A 57 -9.73 22.33 -8.43
CA LEU A 57 -10.66 22.05 -9.54
C LEU A 57 -12.06 21.74 -8.98
N ALA A 58 -13.08 22.37 -9.53
CA ALA A 58 -14.50 22.18 -9.18
C ALA A 58 -15.33 21.84 -10.43
N PRO A 59 -16.38 21.00 -10.33
CA PRO A 59 -17.36 20.81 -11.41
C PRO A 59 -17.96 22.14 -11.85
N ASP A 60 -17.72 22.55 -13.09
CA ASP A 60 -18.22 23.85 -13.60
C ASP A 60 -18.46 23.91 -15.12
N GLN A 61 -18.15 22.82 -15.84
CA GLN A 61 -18.37 22.71 -17.29
C GLN A 61 -19.21 21.48 -17.64
N PRO A 62 -19.88 21.44 -18.81
CA PRO A 62 -20.69 20.30 -19.21
C PRO A 62 -19.97 18.94 -19.24
N TYR A 63 -18.65 18.94 -19.45
CA TYR A 63 -17.83 17.74 -19.51
C TYR A 63 -17.41 17.20 -18.14
N ASP A 64 -17.61 17.96 -17.06
CA ASP A 64 -17.28 17.55 -15.69
C ASP A 64 -18.35 17.90 -14.65
N ILE A 65 -19.55 18.28 -15.10
CA ILE A 65 -20.63 18.80 -14.26
C ILE A 65 -21.11 17.82 -13.18
N ASN A 66 -20.95 16.52 -13.39
CA ASN A 66 -21.34 15.49 -12.42
C ASN A 66 -20.18 15.05 -11.50
N GLY A 67 -18.97 15.61 -11.69
CA GLY A 67 -17.81 15.32 -10.85
C GLY A 67 -16.48 15.42 -11.59
N ILE A 68 -15.42 15.69 -10.82
CA ILE A 68 -14.03 15.66 -11.26
C ILE A 68 -13.33 14.50 -10.54
N PHE A 69 -13.08 13.43 -11.30
CA PHE A 69 -12.41 12.22 -10.82
C PHE A 69 -10.90 12.32 -10.97
N SER A 70 -10.20 11.22 -10.69
CA SER A 70 -8.76 11.15 -10.53
C SER A 70 -7.99 11.48 -11.80
N GLY A 71 -6.70 11.78 -11.61
CA GLY A 71 -5.81 12.21 -12.67
C GLY A 71 -4.41 12.49 -12.15
N SER A 72 -3.54 12.95 -13.05
CA SER A 72 -2.13 13.15 -12.76
C SER A 72 -1.60 14.45 -13.37
N THR A 73 -0.44 14.88 -12.88
CA THR A 73 0.22 16.12 -13.31
C THR A 73 1.47 15.79 -14.10
N THR A 74 1.62 16.36 -15.29
CA THR A 74 2.83 16.25 -16.12
C THR A 74 3.45 17.63 -16.30
N ILE A 75 4.78 17.75 -16.18
CA ILE A 75 5.48 19.00 -16.55
C ILE A 75 5.63 19.07 -18.07
N VAL A 76 4.85 19.93 -18.71
CA VAL A 76 4.83 20.13 -20.16
C VAL A 76 5.44 21.49 -20.48
N ASN A 77 6.60 21.50 -21.15
CA ASN A 77 7.34 22.73 -21.48
C ASN A 77 7.54 23.66 -20.27
N GLY A 78 7.91 23.09 -19.12
CA GLY A 78 8.13 23.82 -17.86
C GLY A 78 6.85 24.23 -17.12
N THR A 79 5.67 23.80 -17.58
CA THR A 79 4.38 24.12 -16.95
C THR A 79 3.73 22.85 -16.40
N PRO A 80 3.35 22.81 -15.11
CA PRO A 80 2.50 21.73 -14.58
C PRO A 80 1.19 21.70 -15.36
N THR A 81 0.85 20.56 -15.94
CA THR A 81 -0.38 20.37 -16.70
C THR A 81 -1.08 19.14 -16.15
N ILE A 82 -2.30 19.32 -15.65
CA ILE A 82 -3.14 18.24 -15.14
C ILE A 82 -3.93 17.67 -16.31
N ILE A 83 -3.98 16.34 -16.41
CA ILE A 83 -5.04 15.62 -17.11
C ILE A 83 -5.84 14.87 -16.05
N TYR A 84 -7.16 15.02 -16.07
CA TYR A 84 -8.10 14.44 -15.10
C TYR A 84 -9.31 13.85 -15.80
N THR A 85 -10.06 12.99 -15.12
CA THR A 85 -11.32 12.46 -15.64
C THR A 85 -12.49 13.36 -15.22
N GLY A 86 -13.19 13.96 -16.18
CA GLY A 86 -14.47 14.65 -15.97
C GLY A 86 -15.65 13.70 -16.15
N ILE A 87 -16.72 13.91 -15.37
CA ILE A 87 -17.99 13.20 -15.50
C ILE A 87 -19.03 14.11 -16.15
N THR A 88 -19.43 13.76 -17.37
CA THR A 88 -20.42 14.53 -18.12
C THR A 88 -21.82 14.43 -17.52
N ASN A 89 -22.76 15.26 -17.97
CA ASN A 89 -24.18 15.18 -17.61
C ASN A 89 -24.85 13.83 -17.95
N THR A 90 -24.28 13.05 -18.88
CA THR A 90 -24.73 11.69 -19.23
C THR A 90 -23.90 10.61 -18.53
N ASN A 91 -23.11 10.95 -17.52
CA ASN A 91 -22.21 10.06 -16.78
C ASN A 91 -21.15 9.37 -17.66
N GLN A 92 -20.71 10.03 -18.74
CA GLN A 92 -19.54 9.57 -19.49
C GLN A 92 -18.27 10.03 -18.77
N GLN A 93 -17.24 9.17 -18.76
CA GLN A 93 -15.91 9.46 -18.23
C GLN A 93 -15.05 9.96 -19.40
N VAL A 94 -14.67 11.23 -19.36
CA VAL A 94 -13.92 11.90 -20.42
C VAL A 94 -12.64 12.53 -19.84
N GLN A 95 -11.58 12.65 -20.63
CA GLN A 95 -10.31 13.19 -20.13
C GLN A 95 -10.19 14.68 -20.46
N CYS A 96 -9.95 15.48 -19.43
CA CYS A 96 -9.93 16.94 -19.47
C CYS A 96 -8.58 17.46 -18.98
N GLN A 97 -8.20 18.65 -19.43
CA GLN A 97 -6.95 19.30 -19.07
C GLN A 97 -7.17 20.59 -18.29
N ALA A 98 -6.30 20.83 -17.31
CA ALA A 98 -6.16 22.12 -16.64
C ALA A 98 -4.69 22.53 -16.49
N ARG A 99 -4.42 23.83 -16.48
CA ARG A 99 -3.10 24.42 -16.24
C ARG A 99 -3.17 25.53 -15.18
N PRO A 100 -2.12 25.81 -14.41
CA PRO A 100 -2.10 26.93 -13.49
C PRO A 100 -2.36 28.24 -14.23
N ALA A 101 -3.21 29.10 -13.66
CA ALA A 101 -3.45 30.45 -14.18
C ALA A 101 -2.22 31.35 -14.01
N ASN A 102 -1.37 31.05 -13.02
CA ASN A 102 -0.12 31.76 -12.75
C ASN A 102 0.97 30.78 -12.29
N ILE A 103 1.95 30.49 -13.14
CA ILE A 103 3.06 29.58 -12.81
C ILE A 103 4.08 30.18 -11.83
N SER A 104 4.04 31.50 -11.60
CA SER A 104 4.90 32.18 -10.61
C SER A 104 4.30 32.18 -9.22
N ASP A 105 3.04 31.76 -9.06
CA ASP A 105 2.43 31.54 -7.75
C ASP A 105 2.98 30.22 -7.17
N PRO A 106 3.75 30.24 -6.07
CA PRO A 106 4.29 29.02 -5.45
C PRO A 106 3.19 28.09 -4.90
N THR A 107 1.98 28.60 -4.69
CA THR A 107 0.86 27.81 -4.18
C THR A 107 0.05 27.13 -5.29
N LEU A 108 0.18 27.57 -6.55
CA LEU A 108 -0.60 27.06 -7.69
C LEU A 108 -2.12 26.97 -7.39
N THR A 109 -2.68 28.00 -6.75
CA THR A 109 -4.07 27.94 -6.24
C THR A 109 -5.14 28.01 -7.32
N ASN A 110 -4.86 28.70 -8.41
CA ASN A 110 -5.84 28.92 -9.48
C ASN A 110 -5.48 28.13 -10.73
N TRP A 111 -6.45 27.39 -11.25
CA TRP A 111 -6.30 26.57 -12.46
C TRP A 111 -7.30 27.00 -13.53
N THR A 112 -6.86 26.99 -14.79
CA THR A 112 -7.69 27.25 -15.97
C THR A 112 -7.87 25.96 -16.76
N LYS A 113 -9.12 25.56 -16.97
CA LYS A 113 -9.47 24.41 -17.80
C LYS A 113 -9.28 24.74 -19.29
N SER A 114 -8.79 23.79 -20.08
CA SER A 114 -8.61 23.97 -21.51
C SER A 114 -9.96 24.23 -22.21
N PRO A 115 -10.06 25.21 -23.13
CA PRO A 115 -11.26 25.42 -23.93
C PRO A 115 -11.53 24.28 -24.94
N LEU A 116 -10.56 23.37 -25.13
CA LEU A 116 -10.68 22.21 -26.00
C LEU A 116 -11.22 20.98 -25.28
N ASN A 117 -11.51 21.07 -23.98
CA ASN A 117 -12.03 19.94 -23.21
C ASN A 117 -13.43 19.49 -23.70
N PRO A 118 -13.72 18.17 -23.65
CA PRO A 118 -12.81 17.09 -23.30
C PRO A 118 -11.82 16.77 -24.42
N LEU A 119 -10.59 16.39 -24.07
CA LEU A 119 -9.53 16.05 -25.02
C LEU A 119 -9.62 14.59 -25.51
N ILE A 120 -10.14 13.70 -24.66
CA ILE A 120 -10.33 12.28 -24.99
C ILE A 120 -11.71 11.86 -24.50
N THR A 121 -12.51 11.27 -25.39
CA THR A 121 -13.86 10.78 -25.07
C THR A 121 -14.03 9.27 -25.23
N ASP A 122 -13.09 8.60 -25.91
CA ASP A 122 -13.17 7.18 -26.21
C ASP A 122 -11.78 6.52 -26.14
N PRO A 123 -11.65 5.30 -25.58
CA PRO A 123 -12.65 4.57 -24.78
C PRO A 123 -13.11 5.29 -23.50
N ASN A 124 -14.34 5.00 -23.07
CA ASN A 124 -14.93 5.50 -21.82
C ASN A 124 -14.25 4.88 -20.59
N GLY A 125 -13.12 5.47 -20.17
CA GLY A 125 -12.32 5.04 -19.03
C GLY A 125 -11.87 6.23 -18.17
N ARG A 126 -10.98 5.99 -17.19
CA ARG A 126 -10.64 7.00 -16.17
C ARG A 126 -9.21 6.90 -15.65
N ASP A 127 -8.85 7.90 -14.87
CA ASP A 127 -7.64 7.99 -14.06
C ASP A 127 -6.34 8.08 -14.88
N PRO A 128 -6.21 9.13 -15.72
CA PRO A 128 -5.00 9.37 -16.51
C PRO A 128 -3.75 9.47 -15.63
N SER A 129 -2.73 8.70 -16.00
CA SER A 129 -1.38 8.68 -15.41
C SER A 129 -0.58 9.95 -15.71
N THR A 130 0.59 10.08 -15.07
CA THR A 130 1.59 11.05 -15.52
C THR A 130 2.10 10.61 -16.90
N ALA A 131 2.10 11.52 -17.87
CA ALA A 131 2.53 11.17 -19.21
C ALA A 131 4.06 11.02 -19.29
N PHE A 132 4.52 10.08 -20.12
CA PHE A 132 5.93 9.89 -20.44
C PHE A 132 6.23 10.30 -21.89
N ARG A 133 7.51 10.37 -22.26
CA ARG A 133 7.94 10.78 -23.60
C ARG A 133 8.93 9.81 -24.21
N ASP A 134 8.92 9.72 -25.53
CA ASP A 134 10.00 9.09 -26.30
C ASP A 134 11.14 10.08 -26.62
N ASN A 135 12.15 9.58 -27.33
CA ASN A 135 13.29 10.38 -27.80
C ASN A 135 12.92 11.39 -28.91
N GLU A 136 11.75 11.22 -29.55
CA GLU A 136 11.23 12.09 -30.60
C GLU A 136 10.30 13.18 -30.04
N ASN A 137 10.20 13.30 -28.71
CA ASN A 137 9.36 14.26 -28.00
C ASN A 137 7.84 14.03 -28.11
N ASN A 138 7.39 12.86 -28.58
CA ASN A 138 5.99 12.47 -28.50
C ASN A 138 5.63 12.14 -27.04
N TYR A 139 4.46 12.60 -26.60
CA TYR A 139 3.90 12.27 -25.30
C TYR A 139 3.07 11.00 -25.39
N TYR A 140 3.09 10.23 -24.31
CA TYR A 140 2.30 9.02 -24.11
C TYR A 140 1.58 9.09 -22.78
N LEU A 141 0.30 8.72 -22.79
CA LEU A 141 -0.56 8.75 -21.63
C LEU A 141 -1.28 7.40 -21.54
N ILE A 142 -1.35 6.85 -20.34
CA ILE A 142 -2.21 5.70 -20.04
C ILE A 142 -3.34 6.09 -19.11
N TYR A 143 -4.50 5.45 -19.26
CA TYR A 143 -5.58 5.50 -18.28
C TYR A 143 -6.30 4.15 -18.20
N GLY A 144 -7.08 3.97 -17.15
CA GLY A 144 -7.77 2.73 -16.83
C GLY A 144 -9.01 2.51 -17.67
N TYR A 145 -9.16 1.30 -18.21
CA TYR A 145 -10.33 0.88 -18.95
C TYR A 145 -10.60 -0.61 -18.69
N GLY A 146 -11.76 -1.10 -19.13
CA GLY A 146 -12.06 -2.51 -19.14
C GLY A 146 -13.55 -2.78 -19.24
N THR A 147 -13.88 -4.01 -19.60
CA THR A 147 -15.24 -4.54 -19.53
C THR A 147 -15.19 -5.99 -19.07
N LYS A 148 -16.34 -6.57 -18.74
CA LYS A 148 -16.43 -8.00 -18.42
C LYS A 148 -15.92 -8.91 -19.54
N ASP A 149 -16.05 -8.49 -20.80
CA ASP A 149 -15.62 -9.29 -21.96
C ASP A 149 -14.14 -9.07 -22.31
N LEU A 150 -13.60 -7.86 -22.06
CA LEU A 150 -12.23 -7.50 -22.42
C LEU A 150 -11.22 -7.74 -21.28
N GLY A 151 -11.69 -7.82 -20.04
CA GLY A 151 -10.85 -7.69 -18.86
C GLY A 151 -10.39 -6.25 -18.64
N GLY A 152 -9.66 -6.02 -17.56
CA GLY A 152 -9.05 -4.73 -17.21
C GLY A 152 -7.81 -4.41 -18.05
N GLN A 153 -7.65 -3.13 -18.37
CA GLN A 153 -6.63 -2.65 -19.30
C GLN A 153 -6.09 -1.27 -18.89
N ALA A 154 -4.81 -1.05 -19.18
CA ALA A 154 -4.25 0.30 -19.29
C ALA A 154 -4.21 0.67 -20.78
N VAL A 155 -5.09 1.59 -21.20
CA VAL A 155 -5.18 2.04 -22.60
C VAL A 155 -4.18 3.14 -22.89
N LEU A 156 -3.48 3.06 -24.03
CA LEU A 156 -2.39 3.97 -24.42
C LEU A 156 -2.82 4.97 -25.49
N PHE A 157 -2.41 6.21 -25.27
CA PHE A 157 -2.60 7.33 -26.19
C PHE A 157 -1.28 8.00 -26.49
N THR A 158 -1.20 8.66 -27.65
CA THR A 158 -0.07 9.50 -28.02
C THR A 158 -0.50 10.91 -28.44
N SER A 159 0.34 11.90 -28.18
CA SER A 159 0.14 13.29 -28.58
C SER A 159 1.48 13.98 -28.85
N LYS A 160 1.51 14.93 -29.79
CA LYS A 160 2.70 15.75 -30.05
C LYS A 160 2.70 17.07 -29.28
N ASP A 161 1.52 17.58 -28.96
CA ASP A 161 1.31 18.92 -28.40
C ASP A 161 0.62 18.90 -27.04
N PHE A 162 0.30 17.71 -26.52
CA PHE A 162 -0.43 17.48 -25.28
C PHE A 162 -1.89 17.96 -25.33
N LEU A 163 -2.44 18.19 -26.53
CA LEU A 163 -3.81 18.64 -26.75
C LEU A 163 -4.58 17.66 -27.64
N ASP A 164 -4.02 17.29 -28.79
CA ASP A 164 -4.60 16.29 -29.69
C ASP A 164 -4.08 14.90 -29.35
N TRP A 165 -4.96 14.03 -28.86
CA TRP A 165 -4.62 12.70 -28.37
C TRP A 165 -5.21 11.63 -29.26
N LYS A 166 -4.34 10.73 -29.72
CA LYS A 166 -4.72 9.59 -30.56
C LYS A 166 -4.61 8.30 -29.75
N TYR A 167 -5.71 7.56 -29.67
CA TYR A 167 -5.72 6.19 -29.14
C TYR A 167 -4.84 5.27 -30.00
N LEU A 168 -4.06 4.41 -29.34
CA LEU A 168 -3.22 3.40 -30.00
C LEU A 168 -3.81 2.00 -29.78
N HIS A 169 -3.63 1.46 -28.58
CA HIS A 169 -4.06 0.13 -28.11
C HIS A 169 -3.82 0.08 -26.59
N PRO A 170 -4.18 -1.00 -25.88
CA PRO A 170 -3.69 -1.20 -24.51
C PRO A 170 -2.17 -1.31 -24.47
N ILE A 171 -1.51 -0.63 -23.52
CA ILE A 171 -0.09 -0.90 -23.21
C ILE A 171 0.05 -2.26 -22.53
N HIS A 172 -0.96 -2.64 -21.73
CA HIS A 172 -1.08 -3.92 -21.05
C HIS A 172 -2.53 -4.19 -20.66
N SER A 173 -2.88 -5.46 -20.52
CA SER A 173 -4.23 -5.91 -20.15
C SER A 173 -4.21 -7.34 -19.63
N ASN A 174 -5.14 -7.68 -18.75
CA ASN A 174 -5.38 -9.06 -18.35
C ASN A 174 -6.85 -9.28 -17.92
N GLN A 175 -7.16 -10.49 -17.45
CA GLN A 175 -8.53 -10.93 -17.15
C GLN A 175 -8.77 -11.13 -15.64
N TYR A 176 -7.87 -10.67 -14.77
CA TYR A 176 -8.01 -10.84 -13.32
C TYR A 176 -9.12 -9.95 -12.73
N ASP A 177 -9.36 -8.79 -13.36
CA ASP A 177 -10.47 -7.90 -13.04
C ASP A 177 -11.14 -7.43 -14.33
N THR A 178 -12.32 -6.82 -14.20
CA THR A 178 -13.13 -6.28 -15.28
C THR A 178 -12.76 -4.85 -15.65
N PHE A 179 -12.12 -4.11 -14.75
CA PHE A 179 -11.74 -2.71 -14.95
C PHE A 179 -10.51 -2.37 -14.12
N TRP A 180 -9.56 -1.60 -14.66
CA TRP A 180 -8.42 -1.09 -13.88
C TRP A 180 -8.62 0.38 -13.54
N GLU A 181 -8.31 0.75 -12.31
CA GLU A 181 -8.32 2.12 -11.81
C GLU A 181 -6.90 2.62 -11.58
N CYS A 182 -6.72 3.93 -11.61
CA CYS A 182 -5.48 4.62 -11.27
C CYS A 182 -4.19 3.92 -11.77
N PRO A 183 -4.08 3.57 -13.07
CA PRO A 183 -2.84 3.02 -13.58
C PRO A 183 -1.73 4.07 -13.50
N ASP A 184 -0.50 3.59 -13.28
CA ASP A 184 0.70 4.41 -13.24
C ASP A 184 1.86 3.63 -13.87
N ILE A 185 2.70 4.31 -14.64
CA ILE A 185 3.88 3.71 -15.27
C ILE A 185 5.07 4.62 -15.05
N PHE A 186 6.08 4.11 -14.36
CA PHE A 186 7.21 4.91 -13.91
C PHE A 186 8.50 4.11 -13.92
N LYS A 187 9.62 4.82 -13.87
CA LYS A 187 10.94 4.21 -13.78
C LYS A 187 11.38 4.17 -12.32
N VAL A 188 11.94 3.05 -11.92
CA VAL A 188 12.68 2.91 -10.67
C VAL A 188 14.04 2.37 -11.07
N GLU A 189 15.10 3.13 -10.77
CA GLU A 189 16.45 2.83 -11.24
C GLU A 189 16.49 2.62 -12.78
N ASN A 190 16.80 1.41 -13.24
CA ASN A 190 16.87 1.05 -14.66
C ASN A 190 15.69 0.19 -15.14
N ARG A 191 14.64 0.02 -14.34
CA ARG A 191 13.46 -0.80 -14.65
C ARG A 191 12.21 0.04 -14.82
N ILE A 192 11.23 -0.51 -15.54
CA ILE A 192 9.90 0.06 -15.66
C ILE A 192 8.96 -0.71 -14.74
N VAL A 193 8.19 0.03 -13.95
CA VAL A 193 7.14 -0.50 -13.09
C VAL A 193 5.79 -0.07 -13.67
N LEU A 194 4.90 -1.03 -13.87
CA LEU A 194 3.49 -0.77 -14.15
C LEU A 194 2.69 -1.08 -12.88
N LYS A 195 1.88 -0.14 -12.45
CA LYS A 195 1.01 -0.22 -11.28
C LYS A 195 -0.43 0.01 -11.70
N ALA A 196 -1.38 -0.66 -11.08
CA ALA A 196 -2.81 -0.38 -11.22
C ALA A 196 -3.58 -0.79 -9.97
N SER A 197 -4.74 -0.17 -9.80
CA SER A 197 -5.72 -0.50 -8.77
C SER A 197 -6.77 -1.42 -9.38
N LEU A 198 -6.90 -2.64 -8.86
CA LEU A 198 -7.85 -3.66 -9.30
C LEU A 198 -8.20 -4.57 -8.13
N LEU A 199 -9.35 -5.24 -8.15
CA LEU A 199 -9.81 -6.12 -7.06
C LEU A 199 -9.82 -5.43 -5.68
N GLY A 200 -10.01 -4.10 -5.66
CA GLY A 200 -9.98 -3.28 -4.44
C GLY A 200 -8.60 -3.14 -3.80
N ARG A 201 -7.50 -3.43 -4.52
CA ARG A 201 -6.11 -3.34 -4.06
C ARG A 201 -5.19 -2.76 -5.13
N ASP A 202 -3.99 -2.37 -4.73
CA ASP A 202 -2.97 -1.86 -5.64
C ASP A 202 -1.88 -2.88 -5.92
N PHE A 203 -1.78 -3.27 -7.19
CA PHE A 203 -0.82 -4.24 -7.70
C PHE A 203 0.25 -3.52 -8.52
N TRP A 204 1.42 -4.15 -8.59
CA TRP A 204 2.53 -3.68 -9.39
C TRP A 204 3.10 -4.84 -10.21
N ALA A 205 3.89 -4.52 -11.23
CA ALA A 205 4.71 -5.46 -11.98
C ALA A 205 5.96 -4.74 -12.47
N VAL A 206 7.09 -5.44 -12.47
CA VAL A 206 8.33 -4.97 -13.09
C VAL A 206 8.43 -5.58 -14.48
N GLY A 207 8.72 -4.77 -15.48
CA GLY A 207 8.79 -5.24 -16.85
C GLY A 207 9.53 -4.32 -17.79
N ASP A 208 9.41 -4.64 -19.07
CA ASP A 208 9.99 -3.87 -20.17
C ASP A 208 8.88 -3.35 -21.08
N VAL A 209 9.08 -2.17 -21.66
CA VAL A 209 8.22 -1.64 -22.72
C VAL A 209 8.94 -1.81 -24.05
N ASP A 210 8.35 -2.58 -24.96
CA ASP A 210 8.84 -2.68 -26.34
C ASP A 210 8.79 -1.28 -26.97
N PRO A 211 9.93 -0.69 -27.39
CA PRO A 211 9.97 0.71 -27.84
C PRO A 211 9.25 0.94 -29.17
N ASP A 212 9.09 -0.10 -30.00
CA ASP A 212 8.43 0.02 -31.29
C ASP A 212 6.92 -0.25 -31.18
N LYS A 213 6.54 -1.21 -30.33
CA LYS A 213 5.14 -1.62 -30.15
C LYS A 213 4.45 -0.91 -29.00
N LEU A 214 5.20 -0.32 -28.07
CA LEU A 214 4.69 0.28 -26.84
C LEU A 214 3.79 -0.68 -26.05
N ILE A 215 4.26 -1.93 -25.91
CA ILE A 215 3.62 -2.98 -25.10
C ILE A 215 4.51 -3.25 -23.90
N PHE A 216 3.91 -3.19 -22.71
CA PHE A 216 4.56 -3.59 -21.47
C PHE A 216 4.48 -5.11 -21.34
N THR A 217 5.63 -5.76 -21.12
CA THR A 217 5.72 -7.19 -20.84
C THR A 217 6.26 -7.37 -19.42
N PRO A 218 5.43 -7.88 -18.48
CA PRO A 218 5.91 -8.18 -17.14
C PRO A 218 7.02 -9.25 -17.16
N GLN A 219 8.07 -9.03 -16.37
CA GLN A 219 9.22 -9.95 -16.26
C GLN A 219 9.19 -10.78 -14.97
N ASN A 220 8.48 -10.31 -13.95
CA ASN A 220 8.35 -10.99 -12.67
C ASN A 220 6.98 -11.68 -12.52
N HIS A 221 5.90 -10.92 -12.70
CA HIS A 221 4.52 -11.35 -12.63
C HIS A 221 3.57 -10.35 -13.27
N ASP A 222 2.34 -10.77 -13.57
CA ASP A 222 1.29 -9.86 -14.07
C ASP A 222 0.51 -9.18 -12.91
N LEU A 223 -0.10 -8.02 -13.18
CA LEU A 223 -0.93 -7.29 -12.21
C LEU A 223 -2.19 -8.11 -11.87
N GLY A 224 -2.52 -8.26 -10.59
CA GLY A 224 -3.64 -9.12 -10.17
C GLY A 224 -3.30 -10.62 -10.17
N GLU A 225 -2.18 -11.00 -10.80
CA GLU A 225 -1.50 -12.26 -10.52
C GLU A 225 -0.64 -12.04 -9.28
N TYR A 226 -0.65 -12.96 -8.31
CA TYR A 226 0.10 -12.87 -7.05
C TYR A 226 -0.34 -11.73 -6.10
N ILE A 227 -0.30 -11.96 -4.79
CA ILE A 227 -0.46 -10.85 -3.83
C ILE A 227 0.89 -10.12 -3.70
N GLN A 228 1.27 -9.46 -4.79
CA GLN A 228 2.40 -8.54 -4.90
C GLN A 228 1.81 -7.15 -4.84
N LEU A 229 1.41 -6.82 -3.63
CA LEU A 229 0.75 -5.57 -3.32
C LEU A 229 1.79 -4.54 -2.96
N ILE A 230 1.42 -3.28 -3.14
CA ILE A 230 2.20 -2.18 -2.59
C ILE A 230 2.07 -2.15 -1.05
N ASP A 231 0.92 -2.59 -0.55
CA ASP A 231 0.62 -2.68 0.88
C ASP A 231 -0.38 -3.81 1.15
N HIS A 232 -0.07 -4.63 2.15
CA HIS A 232 -0.85 -5.82 2.51
C HIS A 232 -2.13 -5.52 3.30
N GLY A 233 -2.39 -4.26 3.65
CA GLY A 233 -3.61 -3.80 4.31
C GLY A 233 -4.47 -2.85 3.46
N ARG A 234 -5.01 -1.80 4.09
CA ARG A 234 -5.88 -0.79 3.47
C ARG A 234 -5.08 0.27 2.73
N PHE A 235 -4.97 0.07 1.43
CA PHE A 235 -4.23 0.94 0.52
C PHE A 235 -4.80 0.81 -0.88
N TYR A 236 -5.24 1.93 -1.45
CA TYR A 236 -5.89 1.96 -2.75
C TYR A 236 -5.60 3.25 -3.52
N ALA A 237 -5.86 3.22 -4.84
CA ALA A 237 -5.77 4.38 -5.72
C ALA A 237 -4.44 5.14 -5.63
N SER A 238 -3.35 4.44 -5.32
CA SER A 238 -2.06 5.09 -5.08
C SER A 238 -1.52 5.74 -6.34
N LYS A 239 -0.73 6.78 -6.13
CA LYS A 239 -0.14 7.56 -7.20
C LYS A 239 1.29 7.90 -6.86
N THR A 240 2.16 7.76 -7.85
CA THR A 240 3.57 8.07 -7.70
C THR A 240 3.92 9.43 -8.30
N PHE A 241 5.04 9.99 -7.83
CA PHE A 241 5.72 11.07 -8.52
C PHE A 241 7.22 10.97 -8.28
N TYR A 242 7.98 11.58 -9.19
CA TYR A 242 9.43 11.70 -9.03
C TYR A 242 9.75 12.91 -8.16
N ASP A 243 10.48 12.68 -7.07
CA ASP A 243 11.05 13.69 -6.20
C ASP A 243 12.48 14.03 -6.67
N PRO A 244 12.68 15.18 -7.34
CA PRO A 244 13.98 15.55 -7.89
C PRO A 244 14.97 16.04 -6.82
N ILE A 245 14.54 16.29 -5.58
CA ILE A 245 15.41 16.79 -4.52
C ILE A 245 16.23 15.65 -3.91
N ASN A 246 15.60 14.49 -3.76
CA ASN A 246 16.23 13.31 -3.20
C ASN A 246 16.50 12.20 -4.24
N ASP A 247 16.23 12.47 -5.53
CA ASP A 247 16.41 11.53 -6.64
C ASP A 247 15.71 10.18 -6.39
N GLN A 248 14.40 10.24 -6.12
CA GLN A 248 13.63 9.08 -5.71
C GLN A 248 12.20 9.09 -6.26
N GLN A 249 11.61 7.91 -6.43
CA GLN A 249 10.18 7.78 -6.68
C GLN A 249 9.44 7.73 -5.34
N VAL A 250 8.41 8.56 -5.17
CA VAL A 250 7.58 8.60 -3.97
C VAL A 250 6.17 8.15 -4.30
N ILE A 251 5.55 7.38 -3.39
CA ILE A 251 4.18 6.90 -3.49
C ILE A 251 3.37 7.25 -2.24
N MET A 252 2.09 7.56 -2.44
CA MET A 252 1.06 7.66 -1.40
C MET A 252 -0.20 6.95 -1.90
N GLY A 253 -0.93 6.32 -0.99
CA GLY A 253 -2.20 5.67 -1.27
C GLY A 253 -3.33 6.25 -0.42
N TRP A 254 -4.56 6.10 -0.89
CA TRP A 254 -5.75 6.33 -0.08
C TRP A 254 -5.98 5.13 0.83
N THR A 255 -6.25 5.40 2.10
CA THR A 255 -6.73 4.44 3.06
C THR A 255 -8.14 4.84 3.52
N SER A 256 -9.11 4.01 3.19
CA SER A 256 -10.53 4.22 3.52
C SER A 256 -10.80 3.90 4.98
N GLU A 257 -11.79 4.56 5.58
CA GLU A 257 -12.29 4.13 6.88
C GLU A 257 -12.72 2.66 6.84
N GLU A 258 -12.59 1.99 7.98
CA GLU A 258 -13.07 0.63 8.22
C GLU A 258 -14.17 0.61 9.29
N ASP A 259 -14.87 1.73 9.47
CA ASP A 259 -16.12 1.87 10.22
C ASP A 259 -17.21 2.56 9.37
N ASN A 260 -18.38 2.82 9.96
CA ASN A 260 -19.48 3.55 9.33
C ASN A 260 -19.82 4.89 10.02
N LEU A 261 -18.89 5.43 10.81
CA LEU A 261 -19.12 6.61 11.67
C LEU A 261 -18.64 7.93 11.07
N GLY A 262 -18.13 7.89 9.84
CA GLY A 262 -17.64 9.07 9.12
C GLY A 262 -18.60 10.26 9.06
N PRO A 263 -19.91 10.09 8.71
CA PRO A 263 -20.86 11.20 8.68
C PRO A 263 -21.06 11.88 10.03
N GLN A 264 -21.00 11.12 11.13
CA GLN A 264 -21.14 11.62 12.49
C GLN A 264 -19.86 12.32 12.96
N ARG A 265 -18.68 11.81 12.57
CA ARG A 265 -17.38 12.41 12.83
C ARG A 265 -17.13 13.66 11.98
N GLY A 266 -17.83 13.78 10.86
CA GLY A 266 -17.73 14.91 9.94
C GLY A 266 -16.55 14.84 8.98
N TRP A 267 -15.84 13.70 8.90
CA TRP A 267 -14.80 13.45 7.90
C TRP A 267 -14.64 11.96 7.60
N GLN A 268 -14.07 11.63 6.43
CA GLN A 268 -13.70 10.26 6.03
C GLN A 268 -12.46 10.24 5.13
N GLY A 269 -11.62 9.24 5.34
CA GLY A 269 -10.50 8.90 4.47
C GLY A 269 -9.26 9.73 4.74
N CYS A 270 -8.10 9.10 4.54
CA CYS A 270 -6.80 9.75 4.62
C CYS A 270 -5.84 9.14 3.60
N HIS A 271 -4.73 9.83 3.36
CA HIS A 271 -3.58 9.27 2.65
C HIS A 271 -2.58 8.73 3.65
N THR A 272 -1.97 7.60 3.28
CA THR A 272 -0.83 7.01 3.98
C THR A 272 0.35 7.97 4.08
N LEU A 273 1.33 7.62 4.90
CA LEU A 273 2.63 8.26 4.87
C LEU A 273 3.23 8.22 3.45
N PRO A 274 3.98 9.26 3.04
CA PRO A 274 4.76 9.22 1.81
C PRO A 274 5.89 8.20 1.94
N ARG A 275 6.01 7.34 0.92
CA ARG A 275 6.99 6.24 0.91
C ARG A 275 7.91 6.37 -0.29
N THR A 276 9.19 6.17 -0.08
CA THR A 276 10.14 5.96 -1.17
C THR A 276 9.92 4.57 -1.75
N ILE A 277 9.88 4.46 -3.08
CA ILE A 277 9.89 3.20 -3.82
C ILE A 277 11.30 2.90 -4.32
N PHE A 278 11.72 1.64 -4.17
CA PHE A 278 12.97 1.12 -4.71
C PHE A 278 12.80 -0.35 -5.12
N LEU A 279 13.83 -0.95 -5.72
CA LEU A 279 13.81 -2.36 -6.10
C LEU A 279 14.72 -3.20 -5.21
N SER A 280 14.46 -4.52 -5.18
CA SER A 280 15.43 -5.51 -4.72
C SER A 280 16.72 -5.47 -5.55
N ASP A 281 17.80 -6.05 -5.00
CA ASP A 281 19.10 -6.15 -5.66
C ASP A 281 19.04 -6.85 -7.04
N ASP A 282 18.11 -7.79 -7.24
CA ASP A 282 17.89 -8.46 -8.54
C ASP A 282 17.05 -7.63 -9.52
N GLY A 283 16.43 -6.54 -9.04
CA GLY A 283 15.62 -5.61 -9.80
C GLY A 283 14.21 -6.10 -10.14
N TYR A 284 13.68 -7.13 -9.46
CA TYR A 284 12.38 -7.75 -9.80
C TYR A 284 11.33 -7.69 -8.67
N GLU A 285 11.68 -7.12 -7.51
CA GLU A 285 10.77 -6.93 -6.38
C GLU A 285 10.65 -5.44 -6.04
N LEU A 286 9.43 -4.88 -6.10
CA LEU A 286 9.14 -3.53 -5.64
C LEU A 286 9.13 -3.50 -4.13
N ARG A 287 9.85 -2.53 -3.56
CA ARG A 287 9.98 -2.32 -2.12
C ARG A 287 9.62 -0.89 -1.78
N SER A 288 9.18 -0.69 -0.56
CA SER A 288 8.89 0.66 -0.06
C SER A 288 9.28 0.85 1.39
N ARG A 289 9.59 2.09 1.74
CA ARG A 289 9.81 2.51 3.13
C ARG A 289 9.36 3.96 3.32
N PRO A 290 9.00 4.39 4.53
CA PRO A 290 8.69 5.79 4.81
C PRO A 290 9.85 6.70 4.38
N ILE A 291 9.55 7.90 3.87
CA ILE A 291 10.60 8.86 3.52
C ILE A 291 11.38 9.28 4.77
N GLU A 292 12.70 9.47 4.60
CA GLU A 292 13.60 9.89 5.69
C GLU A 292 13.19 11.20 6.37
N ALA A 293 12.53 12.09 5.63
CA ALA A 293 12.06 13.38 6.15
C ALA A 293 11.07 13.23 7.33
N LEU A 294 10.34 12.11 7.44
CA LEU A 294 9.39 11.87 8.53
C LEU A 294 10.05 11.86 9.91
N LYS A 295 11.36 11.54 10.00
CA LYS A 295 12.13 11.58 11.25
C LYS A 295 12.15 12.99 11.87
N THR A 296 11.90 14.03 11.09
CA THR A 296 11.76 15.42 11.61
C THR A 296 10.56 15.60 12.54
N LEU A 297 9.58 14.69 12.51
CA LEU A 297 8.43 14.70 13.42
C LEU A 297 8.78 14.16 14.81
N ARG A 298 9.89 13.43 14.97
CA ARG A 298 10.28 12.83 16.25
C ARG A 298 10.47 13.92 17.31
N ASN A 299 9.71 13.81 18.41
CA ASN A 299 9.96 14.64 19.58
C ASN A 299 11.04 13.99 20.45
N GLU A 300 12.28 14.46 20.32
CA GLU A 300 13.43 13.93 21.06
C GLU A 300 13.28 13.99 22.59
N THR A 301 12.46 14.90 23.13
CA THR A 301 12.19 14.95 24.58
C THR A 301 11.31 13.80 25.08
N SER A 302 10.57 13.18 24.15
CA SER A 302 9.70 12.02 24.42
C SER A 302 10.38 10.68 24.18
N HIS A 303 11.58 10.68 23.59
CA HIS A 303 12.29 9.47 23.20
C HIS A 303 12.46 8.53 24.39
N ARG A 304 12.16 7.26 24.18
CA ARG A 304 12.42 6.15 25.10
C ARG A 304 13.19 5.08 24.35
N HIS A 305 14.28 4.63 24.97
CA HIS A 305 15.20 3.66 24.40
C HIS A 305 15.39 2.51 25.39
N PHE A 306 15.17 1.29 24.92
CA PHE A 306 15.38 0.06 25.66
C PHE A 306 16.27 -0.87 24.86
N THR A 307 17.18 -1.58 25.52
CA THR A 307 18.10 -2.52 24.86
C THR A 307 18.22 -3.81 25.63
N ASP A 308 18.50 -4.89 24.92
CA ASP A 308 18.76 -6.22 25.47
C ASP A 308 17.66 -6.70 26.43
N VAL A 309 16.40 -6.39 26.12
CA VAL A 309 15.25 -6.81 26.95
C VAL A 309 14.92 -8.25 26.63
N ILE A 310 15.18 -9.13 27.58
CA ILE A 310 14.85 -10.56 27.50
C ILE A 310 13.41 -10.74 27.97
N LEU A 311 12.55 -11.28 27.11
CA LEU A 311 11.17 -11.56 27.47
C LEU A 311 11.07 -12.99 28.02
N ASP A 312 10.76 -13.10 29.32
CA ASP A 312 10.53 -14.39 29.99
C ASP A 312 9.14 -14.97 29.66
N THR A 313 9.04 -16.30 29.71
CA THR A 313 7.97 -17.07 29.03
C THR A 313 6.60 -16.95 29.72
N LYS A 314 5.52 -16.89 28.92
CA LYS A 314 4.09 -16.78 29.31
C LYS A 314 3.66 -15.47 29.97
N ILE A 315 4.06 -14.33 29.41
CA ILE A 315 3.50 -13.05 29.82
C ILE A 315 2.37 -12.67 28.85
N PRO A 316 1.09 -12.66 29.28
CA PRO A 316 -0.01 -12.27 28.41
C PRO A 316 0.01 -10.77 28.08
N PHE A 317 0.72 -9.97 28.88
CA PHE A 317 0.94 -8.54 28.72
C PHE A 317 1.97 -8.04 29.75
N GLU A 318 3.08 -7.45 29.28
CA GLU A 318 4.03 -6.70 30.10
C GLU A 318 4.01 -5.24 29.65
N PRO A 319 3.60 -4.28 30.50
CA PRO A 319 3.60 -2.87 30.12
C PRO A 319 5.01 -2.35 29.83
N VAL A 320 5.16 -1.56 28.76
CA VAL A 320 6.38 -0.78 28.55
C VAL A 320 6.29 0.48 29.45
N PRO A 321 7.19 0.65 30.42
CA PRO A 321 7.09 1.75 31.39
C PRO A 321 7.36 3.11 30.74
N ASP A 322 6.76 4.16 31.32
CA ASP A 322 7.04 5.57 31.00
C ASP A 322 6.88 5.98 29.53
N VAL A 323 6.05 5.24 28.78
CA VAL A 323 5.65 5.53 27.40
C VAL A 323 4.11 5.61 27.35
N LYS A 324 3.59 6.72 26.85
CA LYS A 324 2.16 6.90 26.53
C LYS A 324 1.99 7.81 25.32
N GLY A 325 1.04 7.48 24.46
CA GLY A 325 0.75 8.24 23.27
C GLY A 325 -0.15 7.48 22.31
N ASN A 326 -0.81 8.22 21.44
CA ASN A 326 -1.56 7.69 20.30
C ASN A 326 -1.07 8.28 18.96
N GLN A 327 -0.02 9.10 18.99
CA GLN A 327 0.69 9.59 17.82
C GLN A 327 2.19 9.33 18.02
N VAL A 328 2.67 8.17 17.59
CA VAL A 328 4.02 7.67 17.90
C VAL A 328 4.68 6.98 16.72
N GLU A 329 6.00 6.99 16.71
CA GLU A 329 6.84 6.10 15.91
C GLU A 329 7.52 5.11 16.85
N ILE A 330 7.53 3.83 16.48
CA ILE A 330 8.15 2.73 17.21
C ILE A 330 9.10 2.01 16.26
N VAL A 331 10.39 2.02 16.58
CA VAL A 331 11.39 1.19 15.88
C VAL A 331 11.80 0.08 16.83
N ILE A 332 11.53 -1.17 16.46
CA ILE A 332 11.80 -2.33 17.29
C ILE A 332 12.61 -3.38 16.53
N ASN A 333 13.73 -3.78 17.12
CA ASN A 333 14.60 -4.83 16.60
C ASN A 333 14.46 -6.09 17.46
N TRP A 334 13.82 -7.11 16.90
CA TRP A 334 13.62 -8.39 17.54
C TRP A 334 14.75 -9.36 17.21
N GLN A 335 15.19 -10.11 18.21
CA GLN A 335 15.99 -11.32 18.05
C GLN A 335 15.24 -12.51 18.65
N PHE A 336 15.10 -13.58 17.88
CA PHE A 336 14.36 -14.75 18.32
C PHE A 336 14.87 -16.06 17.72
N PRO A 337 14.72 -17.19 18.42
CA PRO A 337 14.88 -18.51 17.84
C PRO A 337 13.67 -18.84 16.96
N MET A 338 13.90 -19.57 15.88
CA MET A 338 12.85 -19.99 14.96
C MET A 338 12.32 -21.37 15.39
N TYR A 339 11.13 -21.42 15.99
CA TYR A 339 10.39 -22.67 16.29
C TYR A 339 8.91 -22.62 15.88
N GLN A 340 8.23 -23.77 15.81
CA GLN A 340 6.81 -23.86 15.42
C GLN A 340 5.89 -23.16 16.44
N ASN A 341 4.86 -22.48 15.94
CA ASN A 341 3.87 -21.74 16.74
C ASN A 341 4.46 -20.59 17.55
N LEU A 342 5.43 -19.88 16.97
CA LEU A 342 5.89 -18.60 17.49
C LEU A 342 4.71 -17.61 17.49
N ASP A 343 4.55 -16.88 18.59
CA ASP A 343 3.59 -15.78 18.72
C ASP A 343 4.07 -14.83 19.83
N PHE A 344 4.57 -13.67 19.42
CA PHE A 344 5.04 -12.61 20.30
C PHE A 344 4.86 -11.27 19.59
N GLY A 345 4.89 -10.18 20.34
CA GLY A 345 4.87 -8.87 19.70
C GLY A 345 4.57 -7.72 20.65
N LEU A 346 4.13 -6.63 20.03
CA LEU A 346 3.73 -5.40 20.69
C LEU A 346 2.22 -5.37 20.92
N ILE A 347 1.82 -4.80 22.04
CA ILE A 347 0.47 -4.34 22.31
C ILE A 347 0.50 -2.81 22.31
N VAL A 348 -0.34 -2.21 21.48
CA VAL A 348 -0.40 -0.76 21.25
C VAL A 348 -1.82 -0.25 21.40
N LEU A 349 -1.97 1.07 21.60
CA LEU A 349 -3.26 1.73 21.82
C LEU A 349 -4.09 0.97 22.86
N SER A 350 -3.43 0.60 23.97
CA SER A 350 -4.02 -0.27 24.97
C SER A 350 -4.47 0.52 26.19
N THR A 351 -5.60 0.12 26.75
CA THR A 351 -6.04 0.52 28.10
C THR A 351 -5.10 -0.06 29.15
N PRO A 352 -4.90 0.59 30.31
CA PRO A 352 -3.97 0.10 31.34
C PRO A 352 -4.26 -1.31 31.87
N ASP A 353 -5.51 -1.78 31.77
CA ASP A 353 -5.91 -3.14 32.16
C ASP A 353 -5.85 -4.14 30.99
N GLY A 354 -5.51 -3.68 29.78
CA GLY A 354 -5.35 -4.49 28.58
C GLY A 354 -6.65 -5.00 27.95
N GLN A 355 -7.83 -4.54 28.38
CA GLN A 355 -9.11 -5.03 27.84
C GLN A 355 -9.38 -4.54 26.41
N GLN A 356 -9.13 -3.25 26.16
CA GLN A 356 -9.06 -2.69 24.81
C GLN A 356 -7.60 -2.58 24.40
N ARG A 357 -7.25 -3.14 23.23
CA ARG A 357 -5.89 -3.19 22.70
C ARG A 357 -5.84 -3.55 21.23
N THR A 358 -4.76 -3.15 20.57
CA THR A 358 -4.34 -3.68 19.27
C THR A 358 -3.04 -4.45 19.45
N SER A 359 -2.91 -5.64 18.89
CA SER A 359 -1.65 -6.38 18.91
C SER A 359 -0.99 -6.43 17.54
N ILE A 360 0.29 -6.10 17.50
CA ILE A 360 1.16 -6.24 16.34
C ILE A 360 2.10 -7.42 16.63
N SER A 361 1.88 -8.54 15.96
CA SER A 361 2.52 -9.81 16.32
C SER A 361 3.31 -10.44 15.21
N ILE A 362 4.40 -11.10 15.59
CA ILE A 362 5.23 -11.93 14.73
C ILE A 362 4.87 -13.37 15.05
N THR A 363 4.38 -14.09 14.03
CA THR A 363 4.00 -15.49 14.20
C THR A 363 4.62 -16.41 13.17
N SER A 364 4.80 -17.67 13.55
CA SER A 364 5.21 -18.73 12.65
C SER A 364 4.37 -19.98 12.89
N ARG A 365 3.24 -20.11 12.19
CA ARG A 365 2.28 -21.19 12.46
C ARG A 365 2.71 -22.58 12.01
N ASN A 366 3.87 -22.74 11.36
CA ASN A 366 4.56 -24.01 11.11
C ASN A 366 5.92 -23.73 10.44
N ASN A 367 7.03 -23.91 11.16
CA ASN A 367 8.42 -23.58 10.75
C ASN A 367 9.05 -24.48 9.70
N THR A 368 8.22 -25.15 8.93
CA THR A 368 8.68 -25.90 7.79
C THR A 368 8.06 -25.21 6.60
N SER A 369 8.81 -25.10 5.49
CA SER A 369 8.27 -24.76 4.16
C SER A 369 7.12 -25.69 3.71
N VAL A 370 6.71 -26.62 4.58
CA VAL A 370 5.72 -27.67 4.46
C VAL A 370 4.86 -27.62 5.73
N MET A 371 3.55 -27.54 5.60
CA MET A 371 2.58 -27.41 6.69
C MET A 371 1.64 -28.60 6.62
N MET A 372 1.84 -29.58 7.52
CA MET A 372 1.02 -30.79 7.58
C MET A 372 -0.39 -30.47 8.09
N ASN A 373 -1.39 -31.24 7.65
CA ASN A 373 -2.79 -31.09 8.05
C ASN A 373 -3.32 -29.65 7.89
N SER A 374 -2.87 -28.97 6.83
CA SER A 374 -3.15 -27.56 6.61
C SER A 374 -3.44 -27.31 5.14
N ASP A 375 -4.41 -26.44 4.88
CA ASP A 375 -4.73 -25.91 3.56
C ASP A 375 -4.44 -24.40 3.50
N LEU A 376 -3.90 -23.97 2.37
CA LEU A 376 -3.80 -22.58 1.96
C LEU A 376 -4.89 -22.30 0.90
N PRO A 377 -6.16 -22.10 1.28
CA PRO A 377 -7.26 -22.05 0.32
C PRO A 377 -7.15 -20.87 -0.64
N GLY A 378 -7.49 -21.13 -1.90
CA GLY A 378 -7.53 -20.12 -2.96
C GLY A 378 -6.16 -19.84 -3.60
N TRP A 379 -6.20 -18.90 -4.55
CA TRP A 379 -5.06 -18.44 -5.37
C TRP A 379 -4.38 -19.55 -6.18
N ASP A 380 -5.09 -20.64 -6.43
CA ASP A 380 -4.66 -21.73 -7.31
C ASP A 380 -4.64 -21.25 -8.75
N TYR A 381 -3.48 -21.26 -9.39
CA TYR A 381 -3.35 -20.93 -10.82
C TYR A 381 -2.95 -22.15 -11.67
N LEU A 382 -2.42 -23.19 -11.04
CA LEU A 382 -2.03 -24.42 -11.73
C LEU A 382 -2.33 -25.64 -10.86
N SER A 383 -3.08 -26.59 -11.41
CA SER A 383 -3.25 -27.92 -10.82
C SER A 383 -2.29 -28.90 -11.49
N VAL A 384 -1.49 -29.60 -10.68
CA VAL A 384 -0.57 -30.65 -11.14
C VAL A 384 -1.16 -32.00 -10.73
N PRO A 385 -1.73 -32.77 -11.68
CA PRO A 385 -2.36 -34.05 -11.38
C PRO A 385 -1.37 -35.19 -11.18
N GLN A 386 -1.85 -36.27 -10.56
CA GLN A 386 -1.12 -37.54 -10.39
C GLN A 386 0.15 -37.42 -9.52
N ILE A 387 0.15 -36.51 -8.55
CA ILE A 387 1.22 -36.40 -7.57
C ILE A 387 1.01 -37.46 -6.48
N THR A 388 2.06 -38.20 -6.12
CA THR A 388 1.94 -39.32 -5.15
C THR A 388 2.26 -38.93 -3.71
N GLN A 389 2.96 -37.81 -3.52
CA GLN A 389 3.41 -37.31 -2.23
C GLN A 389 3.55 -35.78 -2.28
N TRP A 390 3.37 -35.12 -1.13
CA TRP A 390 3.42 -33.66 -1.05
C TRP A 390 4.75 -33.06 -1.54
N SER A 391 5.88 -33.77 -1.43
CA SER A 391 7.20 -33.24 -1.83
C SER A 391 7.30 -32.95 -3.33
N ASP A 392 6.51 -33.62 -4.16
CA ASP A 392 6.51 -33.35 -5.59
C ASP A 392 5.81 -32.01 -5.90
N CYS A 393 4.86 -31.57 -5.05
CA CYS A 393 4.31 -30.22 -5.11
C CYS A 393 5.39 -29.17 -4.85
N GLN A 394 6.22 -29.40 -3.84
CA GLN A 394 7.32 -28.50 -3.52
C GLN A 394 8.31 -28.39 -4.69
N ILE A 395 8.65 -29.51 -5.33
CA ILE A 395 9.53 -29.53 -6.50
C ILE A 395 8.88 -28.79 -7.68
N ALA A 396 7.58 -29.01 -7.93
CA ALA A 396 6.84 -28.31 -8.98
C ALA A 396 6.83 -26.79 -8.72
N CYS A 397 6.53 -26.39 -7.49
CA CYS A 397 6.53 -24.99 -7.06
C CYS A 397 7.91 -24.33 -7.17
N ASN A 398 8.96 -25.02 -6.73
CA ASN A 398 10.32 -24.48 -6.77
C ASN A 398 10.82 -24.23 -8.20
N LYS A 399 10.42 -25.09 -9.16
CA LYS A 399 10.76 -24.94 -10.59
C LYS A 399 9.94 -23.88 -11.31
N ASP A 400 8.79 -23.53 -10.76
CA ASP A 400 7.86 -22.61 -11.37
C ASP A 400 8.09 -21.20 -10.81
N ASN A 401 8.53 -20.27 -11.65
CA ASN A 401 8.88 -18.89 -11.22
C ASN A 401 7.70 -18.13 -10.61
N LYS A 402 6.49 -18.54 -10.97
CA LYS A 402 5.24 -17.96 -10.52
C LYS A 402 4.90 -18.44 -9.11
N CYS A 403 5.06 -19.72 -8.82
CA CYS A 403 4.60 -20.32 -7.58
C CYS A 403 5.15 -19.61 -6.33
N GLN A 404 4.29 -19.29 -5.37
CA GLN A 404 4.67 -18.76 -4.05
C GLN A 404 4.31 -19.75 -2.93
N ALA A 405 3.28 -20.56 -3.13
CA ALA A 405 2.89 -21.62 -2.21
C ALA A 405 2.20 -22.76 -2.95
N TRP A 406 1.91 -23.86 -2.26
CA TRP A 406 1.24 -25.01 -2.82
C TRP A 406 0.38 -25.72 -1.77
N THR A 407 -0.71 -26.36 -2.20
CA THR A 407 -1.46 -27.34 -1.40
C THR A 407 -1.44 -28.69 -2.12
N TYR A 408 -0.95 -29.72 -1.44
CA TYR A 408 -1.18 -31.12 -1.78
C TYR A 408 -2.44 -31.62 -1.09
N VAL A 409 -3.42 -32.08 -1.86
CA VAL A 409 -4.68 -32.63 -1.36
C VAL A 409 -4.64 -34.14 -1.49
N GLN A 410 -4.73 -34.84 -0.35
CA GLN A 410 -4.78 -36.29 -0.27
C GLN A 410 -6.24 -36.75 -0.16
N ASP A 411 -6.92 -36.83 -1.31
CA ASP A 411 -8.30 -37.30 -1.41
C ASP A 411 -8.38 -38.59 -2.25
N ARG A 412 -9.06 -39.61 -1.71
CA ARG A 412 -9.25 -40.91 -2.37
C ARG A 412 -10.22 -40.84 -3.55
N GLU A 413 -11.05 -39.80 -3.66
CA GLU A 413 -12.06 -39.66 -4.73
C GLU A 413 -11.56 -38.82 -5.91
N ILE A 414 -10.64 -37.87 -5.70
CA ILE A 414 -10.23 -36.88 -6.73
C ILE A 414 -8.89 -37.20 -7.39
N ASN A 415 -8.26 -38.33 -7.02
CA ASN A 415 -6.81 -38.58 -7.18
C ASN A 415 -5.97 -37.50 -6.50
N ASN A 416 -4.93 -37.93 -5.78
CA ASN A 416 -4.00 -37.01 -5.13
C ASN A 416 -3.55 -35.90 -6.09
N ASN A 417 -3.77 -34.66 -5.67
CA ASN A 417 -3.66 -33.50 -6.55
C ASN A 417 -2.82 -32.43 -5.87
N CYS A 418 -2.08 -31.69 -6.70
CA CYS A 418 -1.33 -30.56 -6.25
C CYS A 418 -1.90 -29.28 -6.83
N PHE A 419 -1.96 -28.24 -6.03
CA PHE A 419 -2.39 -26.93 -6.46
C PHE A 419 -1.28 -25.93 -6.15
N LEU A 420 -0.67 -25.37 -7.19
CA LEU A 420 0.32 -24.32 -7.08
C LEU A 420 -0.39 -22.96 -7.01
N LYS A 421 0.11 -22.11 -6.12
CA LYS A 421 -0.54 -20.86 -5.72
C LYS A 421 0.30 -19.66 -6.06
N SER A 422 -0.36 -18.60 -6.49
CA SER A 422 0.26 -17.33 -6.83
C SER A 422 0.50 -16.45 -5.60
N GLY A 423 0.08 -16.85 -4.42
CA GLY A 423 0.49 -16.15 -3.20
C GLY A 423 0.57 -17.13 -2.05
N VAL A 424 0.71 -16.58 -0.85
CA VAL A 424 0.63 -17.35 0.37
C VAL A 424 -0.68 -16.98 1.09
N PRO A 425 -1.78 -17.73 0.90
CA PRO A 425 -3.04 -17.49 1.60
C PRO A 425 -2.92 -17.59 3.12
N LEU A 426 -4.00 -17.20 3.81
CA LEU A 426 -4.15 -17.56 5.22
C LEU A 426 -4.21 -19.07 5.37
N LEU A 427 -3.38 -19.58 6.28
CA LEU A 427 -3.38 -20.99 6.64
C LEU A 427 -4.68 -21.36 7.36
N THR A 428 -5.31 -22.43 6.89
CA THR A 428 -6.47 -23.06 7.53
C THR A 428 -6.15 -24.50 7.91
N SER A 429 -6.75 -24.97 9.00
CA SER A 429 -6.58 -26.36 9.43
C SER A 429 -7.40 -27.29 8.53
N ASN A 430 -6.75 -28.31 7.96
CA ASN A 430 -7.40 -29.30 7.11
C ASN A 430 -6.63 -30.62 7.10
N SER A 431 -7.20 -31.67 7.69
CA SER A 431 -6.53 -32.96 7.91
C SER A 431 -6.19 -33.76 6.64
N VAL A 432 -6.75 -33.42 5.47
CA VAL A 432 -6.43 -34.10 4.21
C VAL A 432 -5.43 -33.32 3.34
N CYS A 433 -5.04 -32.13 3.78
CA CYS A 433 -4.13 -31.26 3.04
C CYS A 433 -2.75 -31.21 3.69
N THR A 434 -1.72 -31.13 2.84
CA THR A 434 -0.39 -30.69 3.23
C THR A 434 -0.04 -29.51 2.35
N SER A 435 0.23 -28.36 2.95
CA SER A 435 0.57 -27.15 2.21
C SER A 435 2.06 -26.85 2.28
N GLY A 436 2.55 -25.86 1.56
CA GLY A 436 3.89 -25.34 1.72
C GLY A 436 4.10 -24.02 1.01
N VAL A 437 5.17 -23.32 1.39
CA VAL A 437 5.56 -22.01 0.83
C VAL A 437 6.87 -22.19 0.08
N LYS A 438 7.01 -21.54 -1.07
CA LYS A 438 8.25 -21.54 -1.85
C LYS A 438 9.33 -20.78 -1.07
N GLN A 439 10.49 -21.42 -0.93
CA GLN A 439 11.69 -20.74 -0.46
C GLN A 439 12.27 -19.92 -1.62
N ARG A 440 12.55 -18.64 -1.40
CA ARG A 440 13.15 -17.78 -2.45
C ARG A 440 14.66 -17.93 -2.43
N GLU A 441 15.24 -18.10 -1.25
CA GLU A 441 16.65 -18.39 -1.05
C GLU A 441 16.89 -19.60 -0.13
N ALA A 442 18.09 -20.20 -0.22
CA ALA A 442 18.45 -21.32 0.63
C ALA A 442 18.57 -20.87 2.09
N GLY A 443 17.83 -21.52 2.99
CA GLY A 443 17.84 -21.21 4.43
C GLY A 443 16.79 -20.19 4.87
N GLU A 444 16.09 -19.57 3.93
CA GLU A 444 15.07 -18.56 4.20
C GLU A 444 13.82 -19.19 4.87
N GLN A 445 13.22 -18.48 5.82
CA GLN A 445 11.96 -18.86 6.48
C GLN A 445 10.96 -17.72 6.43
N ILE A 446 9.68 -18.07 6.36
CA ILE A 446 8.58 -17.11 6.40
C ILE A 446 8.11 -16.93 7.84
N VAL A 447 7.96 -15.67 8.25
CA VAL A 447 7.14 -15.29 9.41
C VAL A 447 6.05 -14.34 8.95
N TRP A 448 5.03 -14.19 9.79
CA TRP A 448 3.88 -13.36 9.49
C TRP A 448 3.79 -12.24 10.50
N VAL A 449 3.69 -11.02 10.00
CA VAL A 449 3.37 -9.86 10.82
C VAL A 449 1.86 -9.66 10.77
N TYR A 450 1.18 -9.80 11.90
CA TYR A 450 -0.24 -9.58 12.06
C TYR A 450 -0.50 -8.26 12.78
N MET A 451 -1.55 -7.56 12.37
CA MET A 451 -2.22 -6.53 13.14
C MET A 451 -3.60 -7.07 13.54
N ASP A 452 -3.71 -7.51 14.78
CA ASP A 452 -4.95 -8.01 15.35
C ASP A 452 -5.68 -6.88 16.10
N ARG A 453 -6.89 -6.64 15.61
CA ARG A 453 -7.79 -5.55 15.99
C ARG A 453 -9.12 -6.08 16.53
N SER A 454 -9.15 -7.35 16.94
CA SER A 454 -10.34 -7.99 17.52
C SER A 454 -10.74 -7.40 18.88
N LEU A 455 -9.79 -6.74 19.55
CA LEU A 455 -9.99 -6.09 20.86
C LEU A 455 -9.76 -4.58 20.81
N SER A 456 -9.56 -3.97 19.63
CA SER A 456 -9.20 -2.55 19.55
C SER A 456 -10.41 -1.63 19.64
N GLN A 457 -11.62 -2.11 19.35
CA GLN A 457 -12.87 -1.34 19.44
C GLN A 457 -14.06 -2.23 19.84
N ARG A 458 -15.20 -1.63 20.23
CA ARG A 458 -16.46 -2.36 20.50
C ARG A 458 -17.52 -2.17 19.44
N ASN A 459 -17.41 -1.11 18.63
CA ASN A 459 -18.32 -0.88 17.50
C ASN A 459 -18.41 -2.13 16.59
N PRO A 460 -19.58 -2.79 16.46
CA PRO A 460 -19.73 -3.99 15.64
C PRO A 460 -19.61 -3.73 14.13
N ASP A 461 -19.81 -2.48 13.70
CA ASP A 461 -19.71 -2.09 12.29
C ASP A 461 -18.28 -1.70 11.89
N ALA A 462 -17.36 -1.61 12.85
CA ALA A 462 -15.95 -1.46 12.58
C ALA A 462 -15.32 -2.83 12.24
N ALA A 463 -14.24 -2.83 11.47
CA ALA A 463 -13.58 -4.08 11.13
C ALA A 463 -12.73 -4.62 12.30
N HIS A 464 -12.98 -5.87 12.68
CA HIS A 464 -12.32 -6.58 13.79
C HIS A 464 -11.33 -7.66 13.34
N GLU A 465 -11.42 -8.07 12.08
CA GLU A 465 -10.61 -9.16 11.55
C GLU A 465 -9.13 -8.76 11.46
N PRO A 466 -8.20 -9.65 11.85
CA PRO A 466 -6.78 -9.37 11.76
C PRO A 466 -6.32 -9.24 10.30
N ILE A 467 -5.47 -8.27 10.03
CA ILE A 467 -4.75 -8.14 8.75
C ILE A 467 -3.31 -8.58 8.93
N HIS A 468 -2.65 -8.98 7.85
CA HIS A 468 -1.31 -9.57 7.96
C HIS A 468 -0.52 -9.44 6.68
N ALA A 469 0.79 -9.61 6.81
CA ALA A 469 1.73 -9.59 5.72
C ALA A 469 2.84 -10.64 5.95
N PRO A 470 3.26 -11.35 4.90
CA PRO A 470 4.38 -12.28 4.98
C PRO A 470 5.71 -11.51 4.96
N ILE A 471 6.70 -12.02 5.68
CA ILE A 471 8.09 -11.60 5.55
C ILE A 471 9.01 -12.81 5.49
N TRP A 472 9.90 -12.80 4.50
CA TRP A 472 10.93 -13.81 4.33
C TRP A 472 12.19 -13.32 5.00
N LEU A 473 12.67 -14.10 5.97
CA LEU A 473 13.85 -13.80 6.76
C LEU A 473 14.97 -14.79 6.41
N GLN A 474 16.21 -14.36 6.65
CA GLN A 474 17.39 -15.22 6.68
C GLN A 474 17.91 -15.30 8.12
N PRO A 475 18.46 -16.44 8.56
CA PRO A 475 19.11 -16.51 9.86
C PRO A 475 20.36 -15.62 9.87
N SER A 476 20.62 -14.97 11.00
CA SER A 476 21.86 -14.21 11.20
C SER A 476 23.08 -15.10 11.03
N THR A 477 24.06 -14.59 10.28
CA THR A 477 25.33 -15.28 9.99
C THR A 477 26.22 -15.43 11.23
N ILE A 478 25.95 -14.70 12.31
CA ILE A 478 26.79 -14.62 13.50
C ILE A 478 26.35 -15.61 14.59
N ASN A 479 25.04 -15.76 14.81
CA ASN A 479 24.50 -16.49 15.97
C ASN A 479 23.35 -17.46 15.65
N THR A 480 23.00 -17.67 14.38
CA THR A 480 21.88 -18.52 13.93
C THR A 480 20.50 -18.10 14.46
N GLN A 481 20.41 -16.94 15.13
CA GLN A 481 19.15 -16.33 15.55
C GLN A 481 18.55 -15.53 14.41
N TRP A 482 17.25 -15.27 14.51
CA TRP A 482 16.49 -14.55 13.51
C TRP A 482 16.31 -13.12 13.99
N ILE A 483 16.54 -12.18 13.09
CA ILE A 483 16.45 -10.76 13.38
C ILE A 483 15.35 -10.17 12.50
N LEU A 484 14.46 -9.39 13.11
CA LEU A 484 13.44 -8.63 12.40
C LEU A 484 13.33 -7.25 13.01
N GLU A 485 13.59 -6.22 12.21
CA GLU A 485 13.30 -4.85 12.57
C GLU A 485 11.96 -4.42 11.97
N LEU A 486 11.13 -3.79 12.79
CA LEU A 486 9.88 -3.17 12.36
C LEU A 486 9.94 -1.67 12.68
N ASP A 487 9.45 -0.87 11.74
CA ASP A 487 9.21 0.56 11.89
C ASP A 487 7.70 0.80 11.82
N ILE A 488 7.11 1.24 12.93
CA ILE A 488 5.67 1.26 13.17
C ILE A 488 5.24 2.68 13.47
N PHE A 489 4.34 3.21 12.64
CA PHE A 489 3.73 4.51 12.84
C PHE A 489 2.31 4.32 13.34
N ILE A 490 1.98 4.99 14.43
CA ILE A 490 0.63 5.08 14.97
C ILE A 490 0.22 6.54 14.90
N ASP A 491 -0.86 6.83 14.20
CA ASP A 491 -1.46 8.16 14.10
C ASP A 491 -2.95 8.06 14.40
N HIS A 492 -3.26 8.09 15.70
CA HIS A 492 -4.58 7.93 16.28
C HIS A 492 -5.29 6.64 15.86
N SER A 493 -6.02 6.67 14.74
CA SER A 493 -6.80 5.54 14.21
C SER A 493 -6.08 4.76 13.12
N VAL A 494 -4.92 5.21 12.65
CA VAL A 494 -4.16 4.55 11.59
C VAL A 494 -2.88 3.95 12.17
N ILE A 495 -2.60 2.70 11.79
CA ILE A 495 -1.32 2.05 12.05
C ILE A 495 -0.70 1.65 10.71
N GLU A 496 0.54 2.06 10.47
CA GLU A 496 1.35 1.65 9.31
C GLU A 496 2.60 0.93 9.81
N ILE A 497 2.82 -0.31 9.35
CA ILE A 497 3.95 -1.17 9.77
C ILE A 497 4.85 -1.42 8.56
N PHE A 498 6.15 -1.20 8.75
CA PHE A 498 7.17 -1.37 7.73
C PHE A 498 8.32 -2.28 8.18
N GLU A 499 8.97 -2.93 7.22
CA GLU A 499 10.33 -3.45 7.40
C GLU A 499 11.32 -2.44 6.78
N PRO A 500 12.04 -1.64 7.57
CA PRO A 500 12.70 -0.42 7.07
C PRO A 500 13.91 -0.67 6.15
N TYR A 501 14.60 -1.81 6.29
CA TYR A 501 15.79 -2.12 5.48
C TYR A 501 15.46 -2.86 4.20
N GLY A 502 14.78 -4.00 4.31
CA GLY A 502 14.39 -4.78 3.13
C GLY A 502 13.23 -4.16 2.37
N GLY A 503 12.39 -3.34 2.99
CA GLY A 503 11.25 -2.66 2.37
C GLY A 503 10.21 -3.61 1.79
N ARG A 504 10.24 -4.90 2.15
CA ARG A 504 9.30 -5.92 1.62
C ARG A 504 7.94 -5.85 2.29
N LEU A 505 7.91 -5.40 3.54
CA LEU A 505 6.70 -5.29 4.33
C LEU A 505 6.20 -3.84 4.32
N ALA A 506 4.95 -3.66 3.88
CA ALA A 506 4.11 -2.54 4.25
C ALA A 506 2.70 -3.06 4.59
N LEU A 507 2.17 -2.66 5.75
CA LEU A 507 0.86 -3.08 6.24
C LEU A 507 0.15 -1.90 6.91
N THR A 508 -0.89 -1.38 6.25
CA THR A 508 -1.72 -0.27 6.73
C THR A 508 -3.06 -0.77 7.26
N GLY A 509 -3.48 -0.35 8.44
CA GLY A 509 -4.78 -0.72 8.99
C GLY A 509 -5.41 0.38 9.83
N HIS A 510 -6.74 0.33 9.96
CA HIS A 510 -7.48 1.21 10.86
C HIS A 510 -7.91 0.49 12.12
N VAL A 511 -7.86 1.22 13.22
CA VAL A 511 -8.36 0.85 14.55
C VAL A 511 -9.08 2.03 15.17
N TYR A 512 -10.10 1.76 15.99
CA TYR A 512 -10.95 2.83 16.55
C TYR A 512 -11.07 2.73 18.08
N PRO A 513 -9.98 2.93 18.84
CA PRO A 513 -10.04 2.91 20.29
C PRO A 513 -11.08 3.89 20.82
N GLU A 514 -11.92 3.42 21.74
CA GLU A 514 -13.05 4.18 22.28
C GLU A 514 -12.71 4.82 23.63
N GLU A 515 -11.76 4.23 24.37
CA GLU A 515 -11.37 4.72 25.68
C GLU A 515 -10.22 5.74 25.56
N GLU A 516 -10.39 6.94 26.13
CA GLU A 516 -9.38 8.02 26.05
C GLU A 516 -8.01 7.63 26.63
N ASN A 517 -7.99 6.65 27.55
CA ASN A 517 -6.78 6.10 28.16
C ASN A 517 -6.20 4.90 27.40
N ALA A 518 -6.73 4.55 26.21
CA ALA A 518 -6.18 3.53 25.31
C ALA A 518 -4.92 4.05 24.58
N ASN A 519 -3.91 4.42 25.36
CA ASN A 519 -2.68 5.08 24.88
C ASN A 519 -1.42 4.51 25.51
N THR A 520 -1.51 3.30 26.05
CA THR A 520 -0.38 2.58 26.66
C THR A 520 0.15 1.48 25.73
N PHE A 521 1.36 1.04 26.03
CA PHE A 521 2.11 0.06 25.26
C PHE A 521 2.48 -1.12 26.13
N GLY A 522 2.61 -2.29 25.52
CA GLY A 522 3.14 -3.48 26.17
C GLY A 522 3.79 -4.42 25.17
N VAL A 523 4.38 -5.47 25.71
CA VAL A 523 4.92 -6.60 24.96
C VAL A 523 4.26 -7.88 25.46
N TYR A 524 4.23 -8.90 24.63
CA TYR A 524 3.76 -10.22 25.05
C TYR A 524 4.51 -11.33 24.34
N VAL A 525 4.54 -12.51 24.97
CA VAL A 525 5.07 -13.75 24.40
C VAL A 525 4.14 -14.91 24.75
N ASN A 526 3.54 -15.52 23.74
CA ASN A 526 2.75 -16.75 23.81
C ASN A 526 3.62 -17.95 23.42
N GLU A 527 4.50 -18.37 24.34
CA GLU A 527 5.47 -19.44 24.05
C GLU A 527 4.88 -20.86 24.19
N PRO A 528 5.11 -21.76 23.21
CA PRO A 528 4.80 -23.18 23.38
C PRO A 528 5.75 -23.82 24.41
N SER A 529 5.25 -24.77 25.21
CA SER A 529 5.99 -25.40 26.33
C SER A 529 7.28 -26.14 25.96
N THR A 530 7.66 -26.18 24.69
CA THR A 530 8.80 -26.93 24.14
C THR A 530 9.85 -26.06 23.45
N ALA A 531 9.68 -24.74 23.40
CA ALA A 531 10.62 -23.84 22.76
C ALA A 531 11.97 -23.78 23.52
N GLN A 532 13.07 -23.66 22.77
CA GLN A 532 14.43 -23.48 23.29
C GLN A 532 14.92 -22.09 22.86
N GLY A 533 15.18 -21.21 23.83
CA GLY A 533 15.71 -19.86 23.63
C GLY A 533 14.71 -18.76 23.99
N HIS A 534 15.22 -17.54 24.14
CA HIS A 534 14.42 -16.38 24.56
C HIS A 534 14.05 -15.51 23.36
N ILE A 535 12.89 -14.85 23.44
CA ILE A 535 12.60 -13.68 22.61
C ILE A 535 13.32 -12.49 23.23
N ILE A 536 14.07 -11.77 22.43
CA ILE A 536 14.88 -10.63 22.87
C ILE A 536 14.50 -9.42 22.02
N ILE A 537 14.30 -8.29 22.68
CA ILE A 537 14.27 -6.98 22.05
C ILE A 537 15.69 -6.45 22.11
N ASN A 538 16.41 -6.49 20.99
CA ASN A 538 17.77 -5.93 20.91
C ASN A 538 17.73 -4.42 21.14
N THR A 539 16.81 -3.74 20.46
CA THR A 539 16.51 -2.32 20.64
C THR A 539 15.02 -2.08 20.50
N LEU A 540 14.49 -1.19 21.32
CA LEU A 540 13.14 -0.61 21.19
C LEU A 540 13.26 0.89 21.41
N ASP A 541 12.95 1.64 20.37
CA ASP A 541 12.90 3.08 20.36
C ASP A 541 11.48 3.55 20.12
N ILE A 542 11.01 4.49 20.95
CA ILE A 542 9.68 5.08 20.83
C ILE A 542 9.78 6.59 20.91
N TRP A 543 9.19 7.28 19.94
CA TRP A 543 9.04 8.74 19.93
C TRP A 543 7.57 9.11 19.84
N ASN A 544 7.11 10.07 20.64
CA ASN A 544 5.91 10.82 20.27
C ASN A 544 6.24 11.66 19.04
N LEU A 545 5.29 11.75 18.12
CA LEU A 545 5.44 12.54 16.91
C LEU A 545 4.76 13.90 17.05
N ASN A 546 5.36 14.93 16.50
CA ASN A 546 4.74 16.23 16.32
C ASN A 546 3.70 16.17 15.19
N THR A 547 2.73 17.08 15.20
CA THR A 547 1.74 17.16 14.13
C THR A 547 2.37 17.62 12.81
N ILE A 548 1.89 17.06 11.70
CA ILE A 548 2.24 17.51 10.34
C ILE A 548 1.59 18.86 9.97
N TRP A 549 0.61 19.32 10.74
CA TRP A 549 -0.13 20.54 10.44
C TRP A 549 0.55 21.75 11.06
N THR A 550 0.91 22.72 10.23
CA THR A 550 1.54 23.97 10.71
C THR A 550 0.53 24.84 11.49
N GLU A 551 0.93 25.32 12.67
CA GLU A 551 0.09 26.18 13.51
C GLU A 551 -0.32 27.46 12.78
N GLY A 552 -1.62 27.78 12.78
CA GLY A 552 -2.15 29.04 12.21
C GLY A 552 -3.14 28.85 11.05
N HIS A 553 -3.20 27.66 10.45
CA HIS A 553 -4.22 27.30 9.48
C HIS A 553 -5.40 26.56 10.14
N LYS A 554 -6.03 27.22 11.13
CA LYS A 554 -7.38 26.85 11.55
C LYS A 554 -8.32 27.18 10.39
N PHE A 555 -8.99 26.16 9.86
CA PHE A 555 -9.85 26.30 8.69
C PHE A 555 -11.10 27.16 8.89
N PHE A 556 -11.56 27.67 7.74
CA PHE A 556 -12.81 28.38 7.50
C PHE A 556 -14.07 27.50 7.60
#